data_AF-A0A1F9KHA7-F1
#
_entry.id   AF-A0A1F9KHA7-F1
#
_cell.length_a   1.000
_cell.length_b   1.000
_cell.length_c   1.000
_cell.angle_alpha   90.00
_cell.angle_beta   90.00
_cell.angle_gamma   90.00
#
_symmetry.space_group_name_H-M   'P 1'
#
loop_
_entity.id
_entity.type
_entity.pdbx_description
1 polymer ?
#
loop_
_entity_poly.entity_id
_entity_poly.type
_entity_poly.pdbx_seq_one_letter_code
_entity_poly.pdbx_strand_id
1 'polypeptide(L)' 'MRAKLKRKSFFVDESTLRRAKKALGVKTGAEVIRLSVERIAEMGEFWEFMKKSRRTLKPGSLQRS' A
#
# COMPACT_ATOMS: atom_id res chain seq x y z
N MET A 1 -11.12 11.75 13.52
CA MET A 1 -11.88 10.63 14.11
C MET A 1 -10.95 9.46 14.36
N ARG A 2 -10.96 8.86 15.57
CA ARG A 2 -10.16 7.65 15.87
C ARG A 2 -10.92 6.44 15.30
N ALA A 3 -10.41 5.82 14.25
CA ALA A 3 -11.06 4.66 13.63
C ALA A 3 -11.19 3.51 14.64
N LYS A 4 -12.35 2.83 14.68
CA LYS A 4 -12.57 1.67 15.56
C LYS A 4 -11.77 0.48 15.04
N LEU A 5 -10.60 0.23 15.63
CA LEU A 5 -9.72 -0.88 15.23
C LEU A 5 -10.29 -2.22 15.71
N LYS A 6 -10.29 -3.23 14.83
CA LYS A 6 -10.64 -4.61 15.16
C LYS A 6 -9.40 -5.50 15.06
N ARG A 7 -9.10 -6.27 16.11
CA ARG A 7 -8.01 -7.26 16.09
C ARG A 7 -8.41 -8.44 15.20
N LYS A 8 -7.51 -8.83 14.30
CA LYS A 8 -7.60 -10.05 13.49
C LYS A 8 -6.24 -10.74 13.46
N SER A 9 -6.23 -12.05 13.24
CA SER A 9 -5.03 -12.89 13.14
C SER A 9 -5.11 -13.74 11.88
N PHE A 10 -3.98 -13.87 11.18
CA PHE A 10 -3.87 -14.57 9.91
C PHE A 10 -2.56 -15.34 9.84
N PHE A 11 -2.54 -16.44 9.09
CA PHE A 11 -1.30 -17.10 8.71
C PHE A 11 -0.68 -16.36 7.54
N VAL A 12 0.64 -16.15 7.58
CA VAL A 12 1.39 -15.46 6.53
C VAL A 12 2.70 -16.18 6.29
N ASP A 13 3.17 -16.14 5.04
CA ASP A 13 4.53 -16.54 4.71
C ASP A 13 5.51 -15.52 5.31
N GLU A 14 6.36 -16.01 6.21
CA GLU A 14 7.32 -15.21 6.94
C GLU A 14 8.39 -14.58 6.02
N SER A 15 8.76 -15.27 4.94
CA SER A 15 9.75 -14.76 3.99
C SER A 15 9.20 -13.55 3.21
N THR A 16 7.95 -13.64 2.80
CA THR A 16 7.20 -12.54 2.17
C THR A 16 7.04 -11.38 3.14
N LEU A 17 6.70 -11.66 4.41
CA LEU A 17 6.59 -10.62 5.44
C LEU A 17 7.91 -9.90 5.68
N ARG A 18 9.06 -10.60 5.74
CA ARG A 18 10.39 -9.99 5.88
C ARG A 18 10.74 -9.07 4.72
N ARG A 19 10.48 -9.49 3.48
CA ARG A 19 10.70 -8.65 2.29
C ARG A 19 9.86 -7.38 2.33
N ALA A 20 8.59 -7.52 2.70
CA ALA A 20 7.68 -6.39 2.85
C ALA A 20 8.13 -5.41 3.94
N LYS A 21 8.58 -5.89 5.11
CA LYS A 21 9.16 -5.03 6.16
C LYS A 21 10.33 -4.20 5.63
N LYS A 22 11.24 -4.82 4.88
CA LYS A 22 12.39 -4.13 4.27
C LYS A 22 11.94 -3.08 3.23
N ALA A 23 11.02 -3.44 2.34
CA ALA A 23 10.54 -2.55 1.28
C ALA A 23 9.75 -1.35 1.83
N LEU A 24 9.03 -1.54 2.93
CA LEU A 24 8.24 -0.49 3.58
C LEU A 24 9.03 0.29 4.64
N GLY A 25 10.22 -0.17 5.03
CA GLY A 25 11.03 0.48 6.07
C GLY A 25 10.42 0.41 7.48
N VAL A 26 9.62 -0.62 7.79
CA VAL A 26 8.87 -0.73 9.06
C VAL A 26 9.38 -1.84 9.97
N LYS A 27 9.09 -1.70 11.27
CA LYS A 27 9.65 -2.56 12.32
C LYS A 27 8.76 -3.74 12.66
N THR A 28 7.46 -3.66 12.43
CA THR A 28 6.50 -4.71 12.82
C THR A 28 5.71 -5.26 11.64
N GLY A 29 5.24 -6.51 11.75
CA GLY A 29 4.34 -7.08 10.75
C GLY A 29 2.98 -6.36 10.71
N ALA A 30 2.50 -5.85 11.85
CA ALA A 30 1.27 -5.08 11.92
C ALA A 30 1.35 -3.79 11.09
N GLU A 31 2.48 -3.08 11.12
CA GLU A 31 2.72 -1.90 10.27
C GLU A 31 2.74 -2.24 8.79
N VAL A 32 3.32 -3.40 8.41
CA VAL A 32 3.29 -3.87 7.03
C VAL A 32 1.85 -4.03 6.56
N ILE A 33 1.02 -4.72 7.33
CA ILE A 33 -0.38 -4.95 6.96
C ILE A 33 -1.14 -3.62 6.89
N ARG A 34 -0.98 -2.73 7.88
CA ARG A 34 -1.65 -1.43 7.88
C ARG A 34 -1.30 -0.59 6.66
N LEU A 35 0.00 -0.38 6.39
CA LEU A 35 0.47 0.42 5.25
C LEU A 35 0.09 -0.19 3.91
N SER A 36 0.06 -1.52 3.82
CA SER A 36 -0.34 -2.20 2.57
C SER A 36 -1.83 -1.98 2.29
N VAL A 37 -2.68 -2.04 3.31
CA VAL A 37 -4.12 -1.77 3.17
C VAL A 37 -4.37 -0.30 2.83
N GLU A 38 -3.69 0.63 3.50
CA GLU A 38 -3.76 2.07 3.19
C GLU A 38 -3.34 2.35 1.74
N ARG A 39 -2.22 1.77 1.29
CA ARG A 39 -1.76 1.89 -0.10
C ARG A 39 -2.73 1.32 -1.13
N ILE A 40 -3.41 0.22 -0.84
CA ILE A 40 -4.43 -0.32 -1.76
C ILE A 40 -5.63 0.64 -1.87
N ALA A 41 -6.02 1.26 -0.75
CA ALA A 41 -7.09 2.25 -0.77
C ALA A 41 -6.70 3.49 -1.60
N GLU A 42 -5.49 4.01 -1.44
CA GLU A 42 -4.92 5.09 -2.27
C GLU A 42 -4.75 4.65 -3.73
N MET A 43 -4.36 3.39 -3.97
CA MET A 43 -4.18 2.83 -5.30
C MET A 43 -5.49 2.80 -6.11
N GLY A 44 -6.65 2.87 -5.47
CA GLY A 44 -7.92 3.01 -6.20
C GLY A 44 -7.94 4.27 -7.07
N GLU A 45 -7.53 5.41 -6.51
CA GLU A 45 -7.45 6.67 -7.23
C GLU A 45 -6.35 6.64 -8.30
N PHE A 46 -5.20 6.04 -7.98
CA PHE A 46 -4.12 5.83 -8.93
C PHE A 46 -4.54 4.93 -10.10
N TRP A 47 -5.31 3.88 -9.85
CA TRP A 47 -5.77 2.95 -10.87
C TRP A 47 -6.79 3.60 -11.81
N GLU A 48 -7.70 4.41 -11.27
CA GLU A 48 -8.62 5.23 -12.07
C GLU A 48 -7.87 6.25 -12.92
N PHE A 49 -6.84 6.89 -12.37
CA PHE A 49 -5.94 7.73 -13.14
C PHE A 49 -5.25 6.96 -14.29
N MET A 50 -4.71 5.78 -14.01
CA MET A 50 -4.06 4.91 -15.00
C MET A 50 -5.02 4.41 -16.09
N LYS A 51 -6.29 4.15 -15.75
CA LYS A 51 -7.33 3.83 -16.75
C LYS A 51 -7.58 5.01 -17.67
N LYS A 52 -7.76 6.22 -17.12
CA LYS A 52 -7.96 7.45 -17.90
C LYS A 52 -6.77 7.77 -18.81
N SER A 53 -5.56 7.48 -18.37
CA SER A 53 -4.33 7.71 -19.14
C SER A 53 -4.00 6.59 -20.14
N ARG A 54 -4.91 5.63 -20.36
CA ARG A 54 -4.69 4.43 -21.20
C ARG A 54 -3.42 3.67 -20.84
N ARG A 55 -3.08 3.64 -19.54
CA ARG A 55 -1.86 3.03 -18.99
C ARG A 55 -0.55 3.67 -19.50
N THR A 56 -0.61 4.88 -20.05
CA THR A 56 0.56 5.63 -20.51
C THR A 56 0.81 6.84 -19.62
N LEU A 57 2.03 6.92 -19.08
CA LEU A 57 2.48 8.05 -18.29
C LEU A 57 3.39 8.91 -19.18
N LYS A 58 2.98 10.15 -19.45
CA LYS A 58 3.89 11.13 -20.08
C LYS A 58 5.01 11.46 -19.09
N PRO A 59 6.25 11.70 -19.54
CA PRO A 59 7.32 12.18 -18.66
C PRO A 59 6.83 13.37 -17.82
N GLY A 60 7.02 13.32 -16.49
CA GLY A 60 6.57 14.36 -15.55
C GLY A 60 5.15 14.22 -14.99
N SER A 61 4.39 13.18 -15.37
CA SER A 61 3.01 12.96 -14.87
C SER A 61 2.91 12.50 -13.41
N LEU A 62 4.03 12.16 -12.77
CA LEU A 62 4.12 11.87 -11.33
C LEU A 62 4.84 13.04 -10.65
N GLN A 63 4.09 14.08 -10.31
CA GLN A 63 4.60 15.21 -9.54
C GLN A 63 4.32 14.97 -8.05
N ARG A 64 5.35 15.01 -7.20
CA ARG A 64 5.15 14.97 -5.74
C ARG A 64 4.63 16.34 -5.31
N SER A 65 3.39 16.39 -4.84
CA SER A 65 2.83 17.51 -4.07
C SER A 65 3.44 17.56 -2.67
#